data_AF-A0A9E3N6E4-F1
#
_entry.id   AF-A0A9E3N6E4-F1
#
_cell.length_a   1.000
_cell.length_b   1.000
_cell.length_c   1.000
_cell.angle_alpha   90.00
_cell.angle_beta   90.00
_cell.angle_gamma   90.00
#
_symmetry.space_group_name_H-M   'P 1'
#
loop_
_entity.id
_entity.type
_entity.pdbx_description
1 polymer ?
#
loop_
_entity_poly.entity_id
_entity_poly.type
_entity_poly.pdbx_seq_one_letter_code
_entity_poly.pdbx_strand_id
1 'polypeptide(L)' 'MSAPRYFEDFFVGQLIPLGSRTVSEEEIIAFARQFDPQPFHVDAAAAGASHFGGVVASGWHTCSLMM' A
#
# COMPACT_ATOMS: atom_id res chain seq x y z
N MET A 1 17.84 -6.50 16.17
CA MET A 1 16.82 -5.44 16.30
C MET A 1 17.55 -4.11 16.40
N SER A 2 17.07 -3.06 15.73
CA SER A 2 17.63 -1.71 15.91
C SER A 2 17.48 -1.27 17.36
N ALA A 3 18.39 -0.42 17.84
CA ALA A 3 18.21 0.28 19.11
C ALA A 3 16.90 1.10 19.09
N PRO A 4 16.21 1.25 20.24
CA PRO A 4 15.03 2.11 20.35
C PRO A 4 15.42 3.55 20.00
N ARG A 5 14.53 4.24 19.28
CA ARG A 5 14.66 5.67 19.02
C ARG A 5 13.83 6.43 20.06
N TYR A 6 14.43 7.45 20.66
CA TYR A 6 13.77 8.38 21.57
C TYR A 6 13.41 9.66 20.86
N PHE A 7 12.65 10.54 21.52
CA PHE A 7 12.20 11.79 20.92
C PHE A 7 13.37 12.69 20.49
N GLU A 8 14.44 12.67 21.26
CA GLU A 8 15.66 13.46 21.07
C GLU A 8 16.47 13.04 19.84
N ASP A 9 16.21 11.85 19.28
CA ASP A 9 16.86 11.36 18.06
C ASP A 9 16.25 11.96 16.78
N PHE A 10 15.12 12.67 16.90
CA PHE A 10 14.43 13.31 15.78
C PHE A 10 14.73 14.82 15.73
N PHE A 11 14.84 15.34 14.50
CA PHE A 11 15.06 16.77 14.28
C PHE A 11 14.22 17.28 13.10
N VAL A 12 13.90 18.58 13.11
CA VAL A 12 13.09 19.22 12.06
C VAL A 12 13.81 19.12 10.71
N GLY A 13 13.10 18.66 9.69
CA GLY A 13 13.66 18.44 8.36
C GLY A 13 14.38 17.10 8.18
N GLN A 14 14.36 16.22 9.18
CA GLN A 14 14.89 14.87 9.05
C GLN A 14 14.17 14.08 7.94
N LEU A 15 14.96 13.44 7.08
CA LEU A 15 14.48 12.51 6.07
C LEU A 15 14.81 11.08 6.51
N ILE A 16 13.79 10.20 6.52
CA ILE A 16 13.96 8.79 6.85
C ILE A 16 13.79 7.98 5.56
N PRO A 17 14.87 7.43 4.98
CA PRO A 17 14.77 6.59 3.79
C PRO A 17 14.14 5.23 4.17
N LEU A 18 12.98 4.92 3.61
CA LEU A 18 12.25 3.67 3.86
C LEU A 18 12.55 2.57 2.84
N GLY A 19 13.22 2.92 1.73
CA GLY A 19 13.47 2.01 0.61
C GLY A 19 12.30 1.99 -0.38
N SER A 20 12.28 0.98 -1.23
CA SER A 20 11.24 0.77 -2.24
C SER A 20 10.78 -0.69 -2.24
N ARG A 21 9.53 -0.91 -2.64
CA ARG A 21 8.93 -2.23 -2.76
C ARG A 21 8.02 -2.27 -3.98
N THR A 22 8.16 -3.30 -4.79
CA THR A 22 7.22 -3.61 -5.87
C THR A 22 6.07 -4.43 -5.30
N VAL A 23 4.84 -4.05 -5.65
CA VAL A 23 3.62 -4.78 -5.29
C VAL A 23 3.04 -5.37 -6.57
N SER A 24 2.85 -6.68 -6.61
CA SER A 24 2.28 -7.34 -7.79
C SER A 24 0.75 -7.22 -7.80
N GLU A 25 0.13 -7.40 -8.97
CA GLU A 25 -1.33 -7.41 -9.10
C GLU A 25 -1.95 -8.54 -8.27
N GLU A 26 -1.32 -9.71 -8.21
CA GLU A 26 -1.79 -10.84 -7.40
C GLU A 26 -1.81 -10.49 -5.91
N GLU A 27 -0.80 -9.78 -5.41
CA GLU A 27 -0.76 -9.32 -4.03
C GLU A 27 -1.86 -8.30 -3.74
N ILE A 28 -2.07 -7.35 -4.65
CA ILE A 28 -3.13 -6.34 -4.57
C ILE A 28 -4.50 -7.03 -4.45
N ILE A 29 -4.78 -7.96 -5.36
CA ILE A 29 -6.04 -8.70 -5.39
C ILE A 29 -6.19 -9.57 -4.13
N ALA A 30 -5.11 -10.22 -3.68
CA ALA A 30 -5.13 -11.06 -2.49
C ALA A 30 -5.46 -10.26 -1.22
N PHE A 31 -4.83 -9.09 -1.05
CA PHE A 31 -5.14 -8.18 0.07
C PHE A 31 -6.58 -7.68 0.00
N ALA A 32 -6.99 -7.18 -1.18
CA ALA A 32 -8.33 -6.62 -1.36
C ALA A 32 -9.44 -7.64 -1.10
N ARG A 33 -9.27 -8.90 -1.54
CA ARG A 33 -10.23 -9.98 -1.24
C ARG A 33 -10.45 -10.20 0.25
N GLN A 34 -9.44 -9.92 1.08
CA GLN A 34 -9.54 -10.11 2.53
C GLN A 34 -10.08 -8.87 3.24
N PHE A 35 -9.65 -7.68 2.83
CA PHE A 35 -9.82 -6.47 3.65
C PHE A 35 -10.61 -5.35 2.97
N ASP A 36 -10.70 -5.33 1.64
CA ASP A 36 -11.33 -4.25 0.89
C ASP A 36 -11.81 -4.70 -0.51
N PRO A 37 -12.86 -5.54 -0.60
CA PRO A 37 -13.23 -6.23 -1.83
C PRO A 37 -14.06 -5.35 -2.78
N GLN A 38 -13.67 -4.08 -2.96
CA GLN A 38 -14.31 -3.23 -3.97
C GLN A 38 -14.01 -3.77 -5.37
N PRO A 39 -14.95 -3.69 -6.33
CA PRO A 39 -14.81 -4.34 -7.64
C PRO A 39 -13.52 -3.99 -8.39
N PHE A 40 -13.08 -2.73 -8.33
CA PHE A 40 -11.87 -2.25 -9.00
C PHE A 40 -10.55 -2.70 -8.34
N HIS A 41 -10.62 -3.42 -7.22
CA HIS A 41 -9.45 -4.03 -6.57
C HIS A 41 -9.33 -5.55 -6.83
N VAL A 42 -10.40 -6.22 -7.24
CA VAL A 42 -10.47 -7.69 -7.27
C VAL A 42 -10.85 -8.29 -8.62
N ASP A 43 -11.38 -7.49 -9.53
CA ASP A 43 -11.84 -7.92 -10.85
C ASP A 43 -11.32 -6.98 -11.95
N ALA A 44 -10.56 -7.53 -12.88
CA ALA A 44 -9.91 -6.75 -13.94
C ALA A 44 -10.93 -6.10 -14.91
N ALA A 45 -12.08 -6.73 -15.15
CA ALA A 45 -13.09 -6.18 -16.05
C ALA A 45 -13.83 -4.99 -15.42
N ALA A 46 -14.24 -5.13 -14.15
CA ALA A 46 -14.83 -4.05 -13.37
C ALA A 46 -13.84 -2.90 -13.15
N ALA A 47 -12.57 -3.21 -12.90
CA ALA A 47 -11.52 -2.21 -12.79
C ALA A 47 -11.30 -1.47 -14.11
N GLY A 48 -11.29 -2.18 -15.25
CA GLY A 48 -11.21 -1.59 -16.59
C GLY A 48 -12.40 -0.70 -16.97
N ALA A 49 -13.60 -1.02 -16.48
CA ALA A 49 -14.80 -0.20 -16.66
C ALA A 49 -14.88 0.99 -15.69
N SER A 50 -14.02 1.02 -14.66
CA SER A 50 -13.96 2.11 -13.69
C SER A 50 -13.12 3.28 -14.20
N HIS A 51 -13.14 4.40 -13.48
CA HIS A 51 -12.30 5.56 -13.80
C HIS A 51 -10.79 5.29 -13.66
N PHE A 52 -10.41 4.17 -13.06
CA PHE A 52 -9.01 3.75 -12.91
C PHE A 52 -8.46 3.04 -14.15
N GLY A 53 -9.32 2.48 -15.02
CA GLY A 53 -8.91 1.82 -16.26
C GLY A 53 -8.13 0.51 -16.09
N GLY A 54 -8.00 0.01 -14.86
CA GLY A 54 -7.26 -1.22 -14.52
C GLY A 54 -7.27 -1.47 -13.02
N VAL A 55 -6.77 -2.62 -12.59
CA VAL A 55 -6.70 -2.99 -11.17
C VAL A 55 -5.82 -1.98 -10.42
N VAL A 56 -6.31 -1.48 -9.30
CA VAL A 56 -5.56 -0.58 -8.41
C VAL A 56 -5.47 -1.16 -7.00
N ALA A 57 -4.42 -0.82 -6.27
CA ALA A 57 -4.27 -1.23 -4.88
C ALA A 57 -5.31 -0.55 -3.97
N SER A 58 -5.77 -1.23 -2.93
CA SER A 58 -6.55 -0.60 -1.86
C SER A 58 -5.69 0.44 -1.14
N GLY A 59 -6.29 1.56 -0.75
CA GLY A 59 -5.63 2.55 0.10
C GLY A 59 -5.19 1.96 1.45
N TRP A 60 -5.91 0.96 1.96
CA TRP A 60 -5.52 0.26 3.18
C TRP A 60 -4.29 -0.61 2.96
N HIS A 61 -4.16 -1.24 1.80
CA HIS A 61 -2.97 -2.02 1.44
C HIS A 61 -1.72 -1.13 1.44
N THR A 62 -1.81 0.05 0.84
CA THR A 62 -0.67 0.98 0.79
C THR A 62 -0.32 1.54 2.18
N CYS A 63 -1.31 1.85 3.01
CA CYS A 63 -1.08 2.23 4.41
C CYS A 63 -0.38 1.10 5.19
N SER A 64 -0.87 -0.14 5.07
CA SER A 64 -0.29 -1.30 5.78
C SER A 64 1.12 -1.66 5.35
N LEU A 65 1.56 -1.24 4.15
CA LEU A 65 2.94 -1.44 3.71
C LEU A 65 3.89 -0.37 4.24
N MET A 66 3.38 0.80 4.60
CA MET A 66 4.15 1.93 5.12
C MET A 66 4.32 1.87 6.64
N MET A 67 3.31 1.40 7.37
CA MET A 67 3.33 1.28 8.83
C MET A 67 4.10 0.05 9.31
#